data_AF-A0A355C5D3-F1
#
_entry.id   AF-A0A355C5D3-F1
#
_cell.length_a   1.000
_cell.length_b   1.000
_cell.length_c   1.000
_cell.angle_alpha   90.00
_cell.angle_beta   90.00
_cell.angle_gamma   90.00
#
_symmetry.space_group_name_H-M   'P 1'
#
loop_
_entity.id
_entity.type
_entity.pdbx_description
1 polymer ?
#
loop_
_entity_poly.entity_id
_entity_poly.type
_entity_poly.pdbx_seq_one_letter_code
_entity_poly.pdbx_strand_id
1 'polypeptide(L)'
;MSHDAYARAQKTTAHPRDAEYKAFTEATRKLMTVAKEGRDDLKQLIEAVHLNRSLWTTLASDCADARNQLPSETRALIISL
;
A
#
# COMPACT_ATOMS: atom_id res chain seq x y z
N MET A 1 26.70 -4.15 23.67
CA MET A 1 26.08 -5.08 22.71
C MET A 1 24.68 -5.45 23.17
N SER A 2 23.68 -4.58 22.95
CA SER A 2 22.28 -4.86 23.36
C SER A 2 21.19 -3.99 22.69
N HIS A 3 21.54 -3.09 21.76
CA HIS A 3 20.54 -2.29 21.02
C HIS A 3 20.29 -2.82 19.60
N ASP A 4 21.28 -3.46 18.98
CA ASP A 4 21.13 -4.02 17.62
C ASP A 4 20.24 -5.27 17.57
N ALA A 5 20.17 -6.03 18.66
CA ALA A 5 19.30 -7.21 18.75
C ALA A 5 17.81 -6.83 18.87
N TYR A 6 17.49 -5.76 19.60
CA TYR A 6 16.13 -5.23 19.69
C TYR A 6 15.67 -4.61 18.36
N ALA A 7 16.55 -3.88 17.67
CA ALA A 7 16.27 -3.32 16.34
C ALA A 7 16.09 -4.40 15.25
N ARG A 8 16.83 -5.52 15.35
CA ARG A 8 16.65 -6.68 14.46
C ARG A 8 15.39 -7.48 14.78
N ALA A 9 15.01 -7.62 16.05
CA ALA A 9 13.78 -8.30 16.45
C ALA A 9 12.52 -7.50 16.06
N GLN A 10 12.54 -6.16 16.12
CA GLN A 10 11.42 -5.33 15.66
C GLN A 10 11.19 -5.39 14.15
N LYS A 11 12.23 -5.68 13.35
CA LYS A 11 12.09 -5.95 11.90
C LYS A 11 11.48 -7.32 11.59
N THR A 12 11.35 -8.22 12.57
CA THR A 12 10.86 -9.59 12.38
C THR A 12 9.35 -9.74 12.62
N THR A 13 8.63 -8.72 13.09
CA THR A 13 7.26 -8.92 13.64
C THR A 13 6.12 -8.23 12.91
N ALA A 14 6.33 -7.68 11.71
CA ALA A 14 5.21 -7.32 10.83
C ALA A 14 5.04 -8.44 9.81
N HIS A 15 3.94 -9.18 9.89
CA HIS A 15 3.61 -10.15 8.86
C HIS A 15 3.46 -9.39 7.52
N PRO A 16 3.87 -9.91 6.35
CA PRO A 16 3.71 -9.22 5.07
C PRO A 16 2.27 -8.71 4.85
N ARG A 17 1.30 -9.52 5.25
CA ARG A 17 -0.14 -9.16 5.29
C ARG A 17 -0.46 -7.93 6.14
N ASP A 18 0.23 -7.70 7.26
CA ASP A 18 0.02 -6.51 8.09
C ASP A 18 0.55 -5.25 7.40
N ALA A 19 1.64 -5.39 6.63
CA ALA A 19 2.19 -4.29 5.84
C ALA A 19 1.24 -3.90 4.70
N GLU A 20 0.70 -4.88 3.98
CA GLU A 20 -0.34 -4.67 2.96
C GLU A 20 -1.59 -4.02 3.57
N TYR A 21 -2.08 -4.54 4.70
CA TYR A 21 -3.24 -3.98 5.40
C TYR A 21 -3.03 -2.52 5.81
N LYS A 22 -1.84 -2.18 6.34
CA LYS A 22 -1.49 -0.80 6.69
C LYS A 22 -1.47 0.11 5.48
N ALA A 23 -0.90 -0.34 4.36
CA ALA A 23 -0.85 0.44 3.12
C ALA A 23 -2.26 0.76 2.59
N PHE A 24 -3.16 -0.23 2.55
CA PHE A 24 -4.57 0.00 2.17
C PHE A 24 -5.29 0.93 3.14
N THR A 25 -5.09 0.73 4.44
CA THR A 25 -5.72 1.55 5.48
C THR A 25 -5.28 3.01 5.37
N GLU A 26 -3.99 3.25 5.12
CA GLU A 26 -3.44 4.60 4.95
C GLU A 26 -4.00 5.29 3.70
N ALA A 27 -3.94 4.63 2.55
CA ALA A 27 -4.47 5.16 1.29
C ALA A 27 -5.97 5.48 1.41
N THR A 28 -6.76 4.55 1.97
CA THR A 28 -8.20 4.73 2.18
C THR A 28 -8.50 5.91 3.10
N ARG A 29 -7.78 6.03 4.23
CA ARG A 29 -7.96 7.16 5.16
C ARG A 29 -7.67 8.50 4.49
N LYS A 30 -6.55 8.62 3.78
CA LYS A 30 -6.18 9.85 3.07
C LYS A 30 -7.20 10.23 2.01
N LEU A 31 -7.68 9.27 1.21
CA LEU A 31 -8.73 9.49 0.22
C LEU A 31 -10.06 9.93 0.88
N MET A 32 -10.45 9.30 1.98
CA MET A 32 -11.66 9.69 2.72
C MET A 32 -11.57 11.10 3.31
N THR A 33 -10.40 11.51 3.79
CA THR A 33 -10.18 12.87 4.31
C THR A 33 -10.37 13.89 3.19
N VAL A 34 -9.67 13.74 2.07
CA VAL A 34 -9.75 14.70 0.95
C VAL A 34 -11.10 14.66 0.24
N ALA A 35 -11.82 13.54 0.29
CA ALA A 35 -13.20 13.46 -0.21
C ALA A 35 -14.18 14.32 0.59
N LYS A 36 -13.90 14.57 1.88
CA LYS A 36 -14.72 15.44 2.74
C LYS A 36 -14.33 16.91 2.60
N GLU A 37 -13.03 17.19 2.50
CA GLU A 37 -12.49 18.55 2.40
C GLU A 37 -12.59 19.13 0.98
N GLY A 38 -12.75 18.27 -0.04
CA GLY A 38 -12.90 18.71 -1.42
C GLY A 38 -11.59 19.25 -2.00
N ARG A 39 -11.66 20.39 -2.69
CA ARG A 39 -10.51 20.99 -3.40
C ARG A 39 -9.84 22.11 -2.62
N ASP A 40 -10.23 22.30 -1.36
CA ASP A 40 -9.75 23.41 -0.52
C ASP A 40 -8.26 23.24 -0.18
N ASP A 41 -7.80 22.00 0.00
CA ASP A 41 -6.37 21.64 0.06
C ASP A 41 -5.97 20.76 -1.14
N LEU A 42 -5.60 21.43 -2.23
CA LEU A 42 -5.17 20.76 -3.46
C LEU A 42 -3.90 19.93 -3.23
N LYS A 43 -3.01 20.33 -2.33
CA LYS A 43 -1.77 19.58 -2.05
C LYS A 43 -2.11 18.24 -1.41
N GLN A 44 -2.98 18.25 -0.40
CA GLN A 44 -3.42 17.03 0.28
C GLN A 44 -4.20 16.11 -0.66
N LEU A 45 -5.02 16.67 -1.55
CA LEU A 45 -5.71 15.92 -2.61
C LEU A 45 -4.72 15.22 -3.54
N ILE A 46 -3.72 15.94 -4.05
CA ILE A 46 -2.67 15.37 -4.92
C ILE A 46 -1.91 14.26 -4.20
N GLU A 47 -1.52 14.46 -2.94
CA GLU A 47 -0.81 13.46 -2.15
C GLU A 47 -1.65 12.19 -1.95
N ALA A 48 -2.94 12.33 -1.62
CA ALA A 48 -3.83 11.19 -1.43
C ALA A 48 -4.04 10.38 -2.71
N VAL A 49 -4.27 11.07 -3.84
CA VAL A 49 -4.43 10.42 -5.15
C VAL A 49 -3.14 9.77 -5.61
N HIS A 50 -2.01 10.45 -5.43
CA HIS A 50 -0.69 9.91 -5.77
C HIS A 50 -0.39 8.65 -4.96
N LEU A 51 -0.62 8.67 -3.64
CA LEU A 51 -0.41 7.50 -2.79
C LEU A 51 -1.26 6.31 -3.25
N ASN A 52 -2.54 6.52 -3.50
CA ASN A 52 -3.43 5.45 -3.98
C ASN A 52 -2.95 4.87 -5.31
N ARG A 53 -2.54 5.73 -6.25
CA ARG A 53 -2.01 5.29 -7.55
C ARG A 53 -0.71 4.51 -7.41
N SER A 54 0.19 4.96 -6.55
CA SER A 54 1.46 4.27 -6.28
C SER A 54 1.25 2.90 -5.65
N LEU A 55 0.26 2.77 -4.74
CA LEU A 55 -0.14 1.49 -4.16
C LEU A 55 -0.60 0.51 -5.24
N TRP A 56 -1.57 0.89 -6.07
CA TRP A 56 -2.08 0.02 -7.14
C TRP A 56 -1.04 -0.31 -8.20
N THR A 57 -0.17 0.65 -8.56
CA THR A 57 0.95 0.41 -9.50
C THR A 57 1.91 -0.64 -8.94
N THR A 58 2.21 -0.57 -7.64
CA THR A 58 3.09 -1.55 -6.97
C THR A 58 2.45 -2.94 -6.96
N LEU A 59 1.16 -3.03 -6.63
CA LEU A 59 0.41 -4.29 -6.63
C LEU A 59 0.30 -4.90 -8.03
N ALA A 60 0.02 -4.08 -9.05
CA ALA A 60 -0.03 -4.53 -10.43
C ALA A 60 1.34 -5.04 -10.91
N SER A 61 2.43 -4.35 -10.53
CA SER A 61 3.79 -4.80 -10.85
C SER A 61 4.14 -6.13 -10.17
N ASP A 62 3.78 -6.30 -8.90
CA ASP A 62 3.99 -7.58 -8.19
C ASP A 62 3.14 -8.70 -8.81
N CYS A 63 1.88 -8.40 -9.13
CA CYS A 63 1.01 -9.33 -9.84
C CYS A 63 1.50 -9.61 -11.26
N ALA A 64 2.31 -8.77 -11.89
CA ALA A 64 2.90 -9.08 -13.21
C ALA A 64 4.10 -10.05 -13.11
N ASP A 65 4.73 -10.18 -11.94
CA ASP A 65 5.88 -11.08 -11.74
C ASP A 65 5.46 -12.56 -11.83
N ALA A 66 6.26 -13.36 -12.55
CA ALA A 66 6.02 -14.80 -12.70
C ALA A 66 6.15 -15.59 -11.38
N ARG A 67 6.78 -15.01 -10.36
CA ARG A 67 6.93 -15.59 -9.02
C ARG A 67 5.71 -15.35 -8.12
N ASN A 68 4.77 -14.49 -8.53
CA ASN A 68 3.56 -14.24 -7.76
C ASN A 68 2.70 -15.51 -7.71
N GLN A 69 2.29 -15.90 -6.51
CA GLN A 69 1.63 -17.18 -6.25
C GLN A 69 0.09 -17.09 -6.29
N LEU A 70 -0.47 -15.92 -6.58
CA LEU A 70 -1.91 -15.76 -6.71
C LEU A 70 -2.44 -16.42 -8.00
N PRO A 71 -3.70 -16.87 -8.01
CA PRO A 71 -4.35 -17.36 -9.22
C PRO A 71 -4.30 -16.33 -10.35
N SER A 72 -4.17 -16.81 -11.59
CA SER A 72 -4.08 -15.96 -12.79
C SER A 72 -5.25 -15.00 -12.93
N GLU A 73 -6.47 -15.45 -12.60
CA GLU A 73 -7.67 -14.61 -12.58
C GLU A 73 -7.57 -13.46 -11.57
N THR A 74 -7.11 -13.75 -10.33
CA THR A 74 -6.94 -12.74 -9.29
C THR A 74 -5.90 -11.69 -9.68
N ARG A 75 -4.77 -12.13 -10.26
CA ARG A 75 -3.74 -11.22 -10.77
C ARG A 75 -4.28 -10.32 -11.88
N ALA A 76 -5.06 -10.88 -12.81
CA ALA A 76 -5.67 -10.10 -13.90
C ALA A 76 -6.63 -9.03 -13.38
N LEU A 77 -7.45 -9.35 -12.38
CA LEU A 77 -8.35 -8.37 -11.75
C LEU A 77 -7.56 -7.22 -11.11
N ILE A 78 -6.49 -7.52 -10.37
CA ILE A 78 -5.65 -6.49 -9.73
C ILE A 78 -4.96 -5.60 -10.77
N ILE A 79 -4.45 -6.17 -11.86
CA ILE A 79 -3.76 -5.43 -12.93
C ILE A 79 -4.72 -4.53 -13.72
N SER A 80 -6.01 -4.87 -13.77
CA SER A 80 -7.02 -4.12 -14.54
C SER A 80 -7.57 -2.85 -13.87
N LEU A 81 -7.18 -2.59 -12.61
CA LEU A 81 -7.57 -1.42 -11.83
C LEU A 81 -6.66 -0.21 -12.11
#